data_AF-A0A4Y9ZKN7-F1
#
_entry.id   AF-A0A4Y9ZKN7-F1
#
_cell.length_a   1.000
_cell.length_b   1.000
_cell.length_c   1.000
_cell.angle_alpha   90.00
_cell.angle_beta   90.00
_cell.angle_gamma   90.00
#
_symmetry.space_group_name_H-M   'P 1'
#
loop_
_entity.id
_entity.type
_entity.pdbx_description
1 polymer ?
#
loop_
_entity_poly.entity_id
_entity_poly.type
_entity_poly.pdbx_seq_one_letter_code
_entity_poly.pdbx_strand_id
1 'polypeptide(L)'
;AWECVDTISDLESCGGCTLPLTPYTPLGTDCTAIPGVADVSCLSGSCIVHRCLPGYVCSADSSECVRQHVPFAASFVAKEWQSEDSAMKYGLEHVPLKH
;
A
#
# COMPACT_ATOMS: atom_id res chain seq x y z
N ALA A 1 21.00 -16.24 -9.46
CA ALA A 1 21.61 -15.04 -8.84
C ALA A 1 20.45 -14.19 -8.35
N TRP A 2 20.51 -13.66 -7.13
CA TRP A 2 19.56 -12.63 -6.70
C TRP A 2 20.11 -11.31 -7.22
N GLU A 3 19.61 -10.89 -8.37
CA GLU A 3 20.03 -9.65 -9.02
C GLU A 3 19.38 -8.47 -8.31
N CYS A 4 20.13 -7.38 -8.15
CA CYS A 4 19.53 -6.11 -7.79
C CYS A 4 18.55 -5.74 -8.90
N VAL A 5 17.26 -5.92 -8.61
CA VAL A 5 16.19 -5.40 -9.45
C VAL A 5 16.23 -3.87 -9.38
N ASP A 6 15.76 -3.21 -10.44
CA ASP A 6 15.80 -1.77 -10.65
C ASP A 6 15.49 -0.96 -9.37
N THR A 7 16.53 -0.44 -8.71
CA THR A 7 16.40 0.21 -7.40
C THR A 7 15.70 1.56 -7.46
N ILE A 8 15.31 1.99 -8.66
CA ILE A 8 14.66 3.27 -8.92
C ILE A 8 13.13 3.12 -8.85
N SER A 9 12.62 1.93 -9.20
CA SER A 9 11.19 1.64 -9.27
C SER A 9 10.74 0.37 -8.55
N ASP A 10 11.66 -0.50 -8.16
CA ASP A 10 11.32 -1.71 -7.44
C ASP A 10 10.98 -1.43 -5.98
N LEU A 11 9.92 -2.07 -5.49
CA LEU A 11 9.37 -1.86 -4.15
C LEU A 11 10.23 -2.52 -3.07
N GLU A 12 10.82 -3.68 -3.34
CA GLU A 12 11.55 -4.52 -2.38
C GLU A 12 13.03 -4.15 -2.30
N SER A 13 13.53 -3.47 -3.34
CA SER A 13 14.91 -2.96 -3.47
C SER A 13 14.92 -1.45 -3.74
N CYS A 14 14.00 -0.69 -3.13
CA CYS A 14 13.92 0.74 -3.39
C CYS A 14 15.13 1.47 -2.78
N GLY A 15 15.80 2.27 -3.60
CA GLY A 15 16.95 3.09 -3.19
C GLY A 15 18.27 2.33 -3.00
N GLY A 16 18.27 1.01 -3.16
CA GLY A 16 19.47 0.20 -3.01
C GLY A 16 19.21 -1.31 -3.12
N CYS A 17 20.24 -2.13 -3.04
CA CYS A 17 20.05 -3.58 -3.09
C CYS A 17 19.81 -4.15 -1.70
N THR A 18 18.93 -5.15 -1.56
CA THR A 18 18.73 -5.87 -0.28
C THR A 18 20.01 -6.53 0.22
N LEU A 19 20.88 -6.96 -0.70
CA LEU A 19 22.21 -7.50 -0.42
C LEU A 19 23.26 -6.61 -1.11
N PRO A 20 23.86 -5.64 -0.40
CA PRO A 20 24.87 -4.77 -0.99
C PRO A 20 26.12 -5.57 -1.33
N LEU A 21 26.55 -5.53 -2.59
CA LEU A 21 27.78 -6.21 -3.06
C LEU A 21 29.06 -5.54 -2.54
N THR A 22 28.96 -4.27 -2.13
CA THR A 22 30.06 -3.49 -1.57
C THR A 22 29.57 -2.66 -0.37
N PRO A 23 30.44 -2.31 0.59
CA PRO A 23 30.07 -1.46 1.73
C PRO A 23 29.68 -0.02 1.35
N TYR A 24 29.86 0.36 0.07
CA TYR A 24 29.51 1.68 -0.45
C TYR A 24 28.16 1.69 -1.18
N THR A 25 27.52 0.53 -1.35
CA THR A 25 26.22 0.45 -2.01
C THR A 25 25.12 0.73 -0.98
N PRO A 26 24.17 1.64 -1.26
CA PRO A 26 23.04 1.88 -0.36
C PRO A 26 22.22 0.60 -0.21
N LEU A 27 21.73 0.36 1.02
CA LEU A 27 20.87 -0.76 1.34
C LEU A 27 19.45 -0.47 0.83
N GLY A 28 18.90 -1.41 0.06
CA GLY A 28 17.53 -1.35 -0.41
C GLY A 28 16.55 -1.41 0.74
N THR A 29 15.52 -0.57 0.68
CA THR A 29 14.40 -0.63 1.61
C THR A 29 13.22 -1.28 0.92
N ASP A 30 12.55 -2.19 1.62
CA ASP A 30 11.27 -2.73 1.19
C ASP A 30 10.14 -1.77 1.59
N CYS A 31 9.57 -1.10 0.60
CA CYS A 31 8.45 -0.18 0.79
C CYS A 31 7.15 -0.90 1.14
N THR A 32 7.00 -2.20 0.86
CA THR A 32 5.77 -2.95 1.16
C THR A 32 5.68 -3.34 2.64
N ALA A 33 6.81 -3.44 3.33
CA ALA A 33 6.89 -3.64 4.77
C ALA A 33 6.42 -2.44 5.60
N ILE A 34 6.14 -1.28 4.99
CA ILE A 34 5.68 -0.08 5.71
C ILE A 34 4.30 -0.37 6.34
N PRO A 35 4.15 -0.25 7.67
CA PRO A 35 2.95 -0.67 8.36
C PRO A 35 1.75 0.21 8.00
N GLY A 36 0.63 -0.41 7.65
CA GLY A 36 -0.61 0.31 7.36
C GLY A 36 -0.69 0.90 5.95
N VAL A 37 0.25 0.60 5.07
CA VAL A 37 0.20 0.98 3.66
C VAL A 37 -0.79 0.10 2.91
N ALA A 38 -1.57 0.74 2.03
CA ALA A 38 -2.46 0.07 1.08
C ALA A 38 -1.97 0.21 -0.37
N ASP A 39 -1.24 1.28 -0.67
CA ASP A 39 -0.67 1.57 -1.98
C ASP A 39 0.59 2.42 -1.81
N VAL A 40 1.70 1.95 -2.38
CA VAL A 40 3.02 2.57 -2.30
C VAL A 40 3.75 2.33 -3.62
N SER A 41 4.63 3.24 -3.97
CA SER A 41 5.50 3.16 -5.14
C SER A 41 6.92 3.49 -4.74
N CYS A 42 7.90 2.88 -5.41
CA CYS A 42 9.27 3.38 -5.40
C CYS A 42 9.42 4.41 -6.52
N LEU A 43 9.78 5.66 -6.18
CA LEU A 43 10.02 6.72 -7.14
C LEU A 43 11.41 7.31 -6.90
N SER A 44 12.27 7.24 -7.91
CA SER A 44 13.65 7.75 -7.83
C SER A 44 14.44 7.19 -6.63
N GLY A 45 14.16 5.93 -6.25
CA GLY A 45 14.80 5.30 -5.08
C GLY A 45 14.25 5.75 -3.72
N SER A 46 13.07 6.36 -3.69
CA SER A 46 12.36 6.73 -2.45
C SER A 46 10.97 6.10 -2.40
N CYS A 47 10.58 5.58 -1.24
CA CYS A 47 9.24 5.04 -1.02
C CYS A 47 8.23 6.18 -0.90
N ILE A 48 7.25 6.20 -1.81
CA ILE A 48 6.15 7.18 -1.83
C ILE A 48 4.83 6.45 -1.61
N VAL A 49 4.21 6.71 -0.47
CA VAL A 49 2.92 6.16 -0.09
C VAL A 49 1.80 7.00 -0.71
N HIS A 50 1.00 6.37 -1.57
CA HIS A 50 -0.16 7.00 -2.19
C HIS A 50 -1.43 6.79 -1.38
N ARG A 51 -1.56 5.65 -0.70
CA ARG A 51 -2.76 5.32 0.08
C ARG A 51 -2.42 4.48 1.31
N CYS A 52 -3.02 4.84 2.44
CA CYS A 52 -2.99 4.05 3.67
C CYS A 52 -4.27 3.21 3.83
N LEU A 53 -4.17 2.15 4.64
CA LEU A 53 -5.30 1.34 5.07
C LEU A 53 -6.27 2.17 5.95
N PRO A 54 -7.54 1.77 6.07
CA PRO A 54 -8.50 2.44 6.94
C PRO A 54 -7.99 2.54 8.38
N GLY A 55 -8.05 3.73 8.97
CA GLY A 55 -7.51 4.01 10.31
C GLY A 55 -6.03 4.43 10.31
N TYR A 56 -5.40 4.54 9.15
CA TYR A 56 -4.08 5.12 8.96
C TYR A 56 -4.15 6.33 8.02
N VAL A 57 -3.26 7.31 8.21
CA VAL A 57 -3.14 8.53 7.41
C VAL A 57 -1.70 8.68 6.95
N CYS A 58 -1.49 9.12 5.70
CA CYS A 58 -0.16 9.37 5.17
C CYS A 58 0.54 10.48 5.98
N SER A 59 1.82 10.28 6.27
CA SER A 59 2.68 11.32 6.81
C SER A 59 2.79 12.51 5.85
N ALA A 60 3.20 13.67 6.36
CA ALA A 60 3.38 14.88 5.55
C ALA A 60 4.39 14.66 4.40
N ASP A 61 5.39 13.83 4.64
CA ASP A 61 6.44 13.49 3.67
C ASP A 61 6.08 12.32 2.75
N SER A 62 4.86 11.76 2.87
CA SER A 62 4.39 10.59 2.12
C SER A 62 5.28 9.34 2.25
N SER A 63 6.15 9.27 3.26
CA SER A 63 7.05 8.13 3.48
C SER A 63 6.41 7.01 4.31
N GLU A 64 5.41 7.32 5.12
CA GLU A 64 4.87 6.40 6.12
C GLU A 64 3.37 6.60 6.33
N CYS A 65 2.72 5.56 6.85
CA CYS A 65 1.34 5.60 7.32
C CYS A 65 1.31 5.65 8.84
N VAL A 66 0.81 6.75 9.40
CA VAL A 66 0.64 6.90 10.86
C VAL A 66 -0.78 6.51 11.26
N ARG A 67 -0.95 5.85 12.41
CA ARG A 67 -2.30 5.55 12.90
C ARG A 67 -3.06 6.84 13.16
N GLN A 68 -4.22 6.95 12.53
CA GLN A 68 -5.14 8.04 12.83
C GLN A 68 -5.76 7.75 14.19
N HIS A 69 -5.46 8.60 15.18
CA HIS A 69 -6.29 8.68 16.37
C HIS A 69 -7.62 9.29 15.97
N VAL A 70 -8.49 8.47 15.36
CA VAL A 70 -9.89 8.85 15.19
C VAL A 70 -10.50 8.91 16.59
N PRO A 71 -10.96 10.07 17.08
CA PRO A 71 -11.68 10.12 18.34
C PRO A 71 -12.88 9.18 18.19
N PHE A 72 -13.18 8.40 19.22
CA PHE A 72 -14.25 7.39 19.21
C PHE A 72 -15.61 7.92 18.70
N ALA A 73 -15.85 9.23 18.82
CA ALA A 73 -16.99 9.94 18.24
C ALA A 73 -17.05 9.89 16.69
N ALA A 74 -15.91 9.86 15.99
CA ALA A 74 -15.83 9.76 14.54
C ALA A 74 -16.00 8.30 14.02
N SER A 75 -15.78 7.29 14.87
CA SER A 75 -16.07 5.88 14.51
C SER A 75 -17.55 5.60 14.27
N PHE A 76 -18.45 6.42 14.83
CA PHE A 76 -19.88 6.32 14.52
C PHE A 76 -20.24 6.90 13.15
N VAL A 77 -19.44 7.81 12.60
CA VAL A 77 -19.71 8.49 11.31
C VAL A 77 -19.09 7.71 10.12
N ALA A 78 -18.02 6.95 10.34
CA ALA A 78 -17.36 6.16 9.29
C ALA A 78 -18.14 4.91 8.82
N LYS A 79 -19.27 4.56 9.46
CA LYS A 79 -20.11 3.43 9.04
C LYS A 79 -20.87 3.69 7.73
N GLU A 80 -20.92 4.93 7.24
CA GLU A 80 -21.61 5.30 6.00
C GLU A 80 -20.86 4.82 4.72
N TRP A 81 -19.56 4.47 4.84
CA TRP A 81 -18.75 3.91 3.73
C TRP A 81 -18.76 2.37 3.69
N GLN A 82 -19.87 1.75 4.09
CA GLN A 82 -20.17 0.32 3.86
C GLN A 82 -21.45 0.13 3.06
N SER A 83 -21.77 1.04 2.15
CA SER A 83 -22.61 0.66 1.01
C SER A 83 -21.73 -0.05 -0.03
N GLU A 84 -21.21 -1.23 0.33
CA GLU A 84 -20.98 -2.27 -0.67
C GLU A 84 -22.36 -2.67 -1.18
N ASP A 85 -22.85 -1.87 -2.11
CA ASP A 85 -24.11 -2.06 -2.80
C ASP A 85 -23.97 -3.39 -3.55
N SER A 86 -24.42 -4.47 -2.90
CA SER A 86 -24.25 -5.84 -3.37
C SER A 86 -24.71 -5.92 -4.83
N ALA A 87 -23.92 -6.55 -5.71
CA ALA A 87 -24.23 -6.69 -7.13
C ALA A 87 -25.63 -7.30 -7.40
N MET A 88 -26.20 -8.02 -6.41
CA MET A 88 -27.61 -8.43 -6.39
C MET A 88 -28.61 -7.28 -6.65
N LYS A 89 -28.31 -6.06 -6.21
CA LYS A 89 -29.20 -4.90 -6.41
C LYS A 89 -29.27 -4.48 -7.88
N TYR A 90 -28.26 -4.81 -8.68
CA TYR A 90 -28.19 -4.47 -10.11
C TYR A 90 -28.63 -5.62 -11.02
N GLY A 91 -29.19 -6.71 -10.49
CA GLY A 91 -29.79 -7.79 -11.29
C GLY A 91 -28.79 -8.58 -12.15
N LEU A 92 -27.50 -8.53 -11.82
CA LEU A 92 -26.46 -9.29 -12.52
C LEU A 92 -26.38 -10.73 -11.96
N GLU A 93 -27.48 -11.46 -12.05
CA GLU A 93 -27.47 -12.89 -11.77
C GLU A 93 -26.69 -13.63 -12.87
N HIS A 94 -25.65 -14.36 -12.50
CA HIS A 94 -25.04 -15.32 -13.40
C HIS A 94 -26.04 -16.46 -13.62
N VAL A 95 -26.68 -16.52 -14.78
CA VAL A 95 -27.47 -17.68 -15.19
C VAL A 95 -26.50 -18.78 -15.61
N PRO A 96 -26.33 -19.86 -14.82
CA PRO A 96 -25.46 -20.96 -15.24
C PRO A 96 -26.09 -21.67 -16.44
N LEU A 97 -25.29 -21.88 -17.50
CA LEU A 97 -25.72 -22.64 -18.67
C LEU A 97 -26.06 -24.08 -18.25
N LYS A 98 -27.34 -24.44 -18.39
CA LYS A 98 -27.79 -25.83 -18.22
C LYS A 98 -27.17 -26.66 -19.34
N HIS A 99 -26.42 -27.70 -18.95
CA HIS A 99 -26.01 -28.77 -19.84
C HIS A 99 -27.17 -29.76 -20.04
#